data_AF-A0A0C2WGM8-F1
#
_entry.id   AF-A0A0C2WGM8-F1
#
_cell.length_a   1.000
_cell.length_b   1.000
_cell.length_c   1.000
_cell.angle_alpha   90.00
_cell.angle_beta   90.00
_cell.angle_gamma   90.00
#
_symmetry.space_group_name_H-M   'P 1'
#
loop_
_entity.id
_entity.type
_entity.pdbx_description
1 polymer ?
#
loop_
_entity_poly.entity_id
_entity_poly.type
_entity_poly.pdbx_seq_one_letter_code
_entity_poly.pdbx_strand_id
1 'polypeptide(L)'
;PKASDLRDELDRFLSTDPEHVQDVLGWWFERRHIYPCLSRMARDYLSIPATSVNVERIFSKGRILLSHLRSHLSVQSTRALMCVGAWSLLGYVKDKDI
;
A
#
# COMPACT_ATOMS: atom_id res chain seq x y z
N PRO A 1 -2.21 22.17 -9.27
CA PRO A 1 -2.15 22.75 -7.91
C PRO A 1 -1.14 23.90 -7.89
N LYS A 2 -1.49 25.07 -7.35
CA LYS A 2 -0.53 26.17 -7.19
C LYS A 2 0.37 25.87 -5.99
N ALA A 3 1.67 26.16 -6.10
CA ALA A 3 2.62 25.91 -5.02
C ALA A 3 2.31 26.70 -3.73
N SER A 4 1.57 27.82 -3.86
CA SER A 4 1.03 28.59 -2.74
C SER A 4 0.13 27.75 -1.84
N ASP A 5 -0.78 26.99 -2.43
CA ASP A 5 -1.84 26.30 -1.69
C ASP A 5 -1.27 25.16 -0.83
N LEU A 6 -0.20 24.51 -1.30
CA LEU A 6 0.51 23.47 -0.54
C LEU A 6 1.25 24.05 0.67
N ARG A 7 1.85 25.24 0.53
CA ARG A 7 2.56 25.91 1.61
C ARG A 7 1.59 26.28 2.74
N ASP A 8 0.42 26.80 2.37
CA ASP A 8 -0.64 27.14 3.32
C ASP A 8 -1.20 25.88 4.03
N GLU A 9 -1.37 24.77 3.32
CA GLU A 9 -1.75 23.47 3.92
C GLU A 9 -0.70 22.96 4.92
N LEU A 10 0.59 23.05 4.57
CA LEU A 10 1.69 22.61 5.40
C LEU A 10 1.81 23.46 6.68
N ASP A 11 1.77 24.79 6.54
CA ASP A 11 1.87 25.71 7.67
C ASP A 11 0.71 25.48 8.65
N ARG A 12 -0.50 25.25 8.13
CA ARG A 12 -1.67 24.88 8.95
C ARG A 12 -1.48 23.55 9.69
N PHE A 13 -0.98 22.53 9.01
CA PHE A 13 -0.73 21.23 9.63
C PHE A 13 0.31 21.34 10.75
N LEU A 14 1.43 22.02 10.50
CA LEU A 14 2.51 22.20 11.48
C LEU A 14 2.11 23.08 12.67
N SER A 15 1.09 23.92 12.52
CA SER A 15 0.53 24.75 13.60
C SER A 15 -0.50 24.02 14.46
N THR A 16 -0.88 22.79 14.08
CA THR A 16 -1.84 21.98 14.84
C THR A 16 -1.10 21.15 15.89
N ASP A 17 -1.71 20.99 17.08
CA ASP A 17 -1.12 20.18 18.13
C ASP A 17 -0.92 18.71 17.70
N PRO A 18 0.16 18.03 18.13
CA PRO A 18 0.39 16.63 17.82
C PRO A 18 -0.72 15.74 18.41
N GLU A 19 -1.38 14.98 17.54
CA GLU A 19 -2.38 13.98 17.91
C GLU A 19 -1.75 12.58 17.92
N HIS A 20 -2.05 11.75 18.92
CA HIS A 20 -1.66 10.34 18.89
C HIS A 20 -2.65 9.56 18.00
N VAL A 21 -2.16 9.11 16.84
CA VAL A 21 -2.97 8.43 15.82
C VAL A 21 -2.50 6.99 15.66
N GLN A 22 -3.41 6.03 15.82
CA GLN A 22 -3.13 4.60 15.60
C GLN A 22 -3.07 4.24 14.10
N ASP A 23 -4.05 4.71 13.31
CA ASP A 23 -4.07 4.54 11.85
C ASP A 23 -3.77 5.86 11.14
N VAL A 24 -2.48 6.10 10.89
CA VAL A 24 -2.00 7.33 10.26
C VAL A 24 -2.52 7.47 8.83
N LEU A 25 -2.67 6.36 8.08
CA LEU A 25 -3.17 6.40 6.71
C LEU A 25 -4.68 6.71 6.68
N GLY A 26 -5.46 6.14 7.59
CA GLY A 26 -6.87 6.46 7.80
C GLY A 26 -7.06 7.94 8.16
N TRP A 27 -6.25 8.46 9.07
CA TRP A 27 -6.31 9.87 9.49
C TRP A 27 -6.09 10.84 8.32
N TRP A 28 -5.09 10.58 7.47
CA TRP A 28 -4.85 11.38 6.26
C TRP A 28 -5.98 11.23 5.23
N PHE A 29 -6.57 10.04 5.13
CA PHE A 29 -7.69 9.80 4.23
C PHE A 29 -8.93 10.60 4.65
N GLU A 30 -9.27 10.62 5.94
CA GLU A 30 -10.41 11.39 6.46
C GLU A 30 -10.23 12.89 6.23
N ARG A 31 -9.02 13.41 6.46
CA ARG A 31 -8.70 14.85 6.36
C ARG A 31 -8.30 15.31 4.95
N ARG A 32 -8.48 14.46 3.93
CA ARG A 32 -8.19 14.81 2.52
C ARG A 32 -8.91 16.04 2.00
N HIS A 33 -10.03 16.41 2.61
CA HIS A 33 -10.80 17.61 2.25
C HIS A 33 -10.21 18.89 2.87
N ILE A 34 -9.51 18.75 4.00
CA ILE A 34 -8.80 19.83 4.70
C ILE A 34 -7.41 20.05 4.09
N TYR A 35 -6.75 18.95 3.70
CA TYR A 35 -5.39 18.91 3.18
C TYR A 35 -5.36 18.23 1.79
N PRO A 36 -5.99 18.80 0.75
CA PRO A 36 -6.16 18.13 -0.53
C PRO A 36 -4.86 17.80 -1.24
N CYS A 37 -3.78 18.56 -1.06
CA CYS A 37 -2.48 18.25 -1.67
C CYS A 37 -1.59 17.47 -0.71
N LEU A 38 -1.50 17.91 0.54
CA LEU A 38 -0.62 17.33 1.55
C LEU A 38 -1.02 15.90 1.93
N SER A 39 -2.32 15.58 1.97
CA SER A 39 -2.80 14.22 2.25
C SER A 39 -2.40 13.19 1.19
N ARG A 40 -2.27 13.60 -0.09
CA ARG A 40 -1.80 12.70 -1.15
C ARG A 40 -0.34 12.36 -0.94
N MET A 41 0.49 13.39 -0.77
CA MET A 41 1.92 13.22 -0.50
C MET A 41 2.15 12.37 0.75
N ALA A 42 1.48 12.68 1.86
CA ALA A 42 1.63 11.94 3.10
C ALA A 42 1.28 10.47 2.95
N ARG A 43 0.18 10.14 2.25
CA ARG A 43 -0.21 8.74 1.99
C ARG A 43 0.79 8.02 1.08
N ASP A 44 1.34 8.69 0.08
CA ASP A 44 2.36 8.11 -0.79
C ASP A 44 3.61 7.71 0.00
N TYR A 45 4.09 8.58 0.90
CA TYR A 45 5.26 8.28 1.74
C TYR A 45 4.98 7.28 2.87
N LEU A 46 3.86 7.42 3.58
CA LEU A 46 3.54 6.60 4.75
C LEU A 46 3.09 5.18 4.38
N SER A 47 2.65 4.96 3.14
CA SER A 47 2.31 3.61 2.66
C SER A 47 3.53 2.74 2.33
N ILE A 48 4.72 3.34 2.27
CA ILE A 48 5.96 2.62 2.01
C ILE A 48 6.27 1.73 3.22
N PRO A 49 6.37 0.40 3.06
CA PRO A 49 6.76 -0.48 4.16
C PRO A 49 8.14 -0.10 4.70
N ALA A 50 8.28 -0.02 6.01
CA ALA A 50 9.56 0.30 6.65
C ALA A 50 10.65 -0.76 6.39
N THR A 51 10.26 -1.99 6.02
CA THR A 51 11.18 -3.12 5.80
C THR A 51 10.78 -3.95 4.58
N SER A 52 11.75 -4.68 4.02
CA SER A 52 11.56 -5.65 2.94
C SER A 52 10.84 -6.94 3.37
N VAL A 53 10.55 -7.12 4.66
CA VAL A 53 10.03 -8.38 5.24
C VAL A 53 8.75 -8.85 4.54
N ASN A 54 7.85 -7.92 4.17
CA ASN A 54 6.63 -8.27 3.45
C ASN A 54 6.91 -8.86 2.06
N VAL A 55 7.88 -8.30 1.35
CA VAL A 55 8.29 -8.73 0.02
C VAL A 55 9.01 -10.08 0.11
N GLU A 56 9.91 -10.25 1.08
CA GLU A 56 10.61 -11.51 1.34
C GLU A 56 9.65 -12.65 1.71
N ARG A 57 8.60 -12.36 2.50
CA ARG A 57 7.56 -13.33 2.84
C ARG A 57 6.79 -13.80 1.61
N ILE A 58 6.48 -12.87 0.69
CA ILE A 58 5.83 -13.20 -0.58
C ILE A 58 6.76 -14.07 -1.43
N PHE A 59 8.04 -13.72 -1.56
CA PHE A 59 9.00 -14.51 -2.35
C PHE A 59 9.28 -15.89 -1.75
N SER A 60 9.33 -16.02 -0.42
CA SER A 60 9.50 -17.30 0.26
C SER A 60 8.32 -18.24 -0.01
N LYS A 61 7.08 -17.73 0.11
CA LYS A 61 5.87 -18.47 -0.27
C LYS A 61 5.84 -18.77 -1.77
N GLY A 62 6.24 -17.81 -2.59
CA GLY A 62 6.37 -17.94 -4.04
C GLY A 62 7.35 -19.05 -4.44
N ARG A 63 8.49 -19.18 -3.73
CA ARG A 63 9.45 -20.28 -3.93
C ARG A 63 8.82 -21.65 -3.68
N ILE A 64 7.99 -21.79 -2.65
CA ILE A 64 7.27 -23.04 -2.36
C ILE A 64 6.31 -23.35 -3.50
N LEU A 65 5.44 -22.38 -3.87
CA LEU A 65 4.51 -22.53 -4.99
C LEU A 65 5.23 -22.87 -6.30
N LEU A 66 6.32 -22.17 -6.63
CA LEU A 66 7.14 -22.39 -7.82
C LEU A 66 7.85 -23.73 -7.82
N SER A 67 8.30 -24.22 -6.66
CA SER A 67 8.91 -25.55 -6.55
C SER A 67 7.91 -26.67 -6.81
N HIS A 68 6.66 -26.50 -6.37
CA HIS A 68 5.57 -27.46 -6.61
C HIS A 68 5.00 -27.37 -8.03
N LEU A 69 5.00 -26.19 -8.64
CA LEU A 69 4.46 -25.91 -9.98
C LEU A 69 5.52 -25.91 -11.09
N ARG A 70 6.62 -26.66 -10.92
CA ARG A 70 7.71 -26.84 -11.89
C ARG A 70 7.30 -27.49 -13.24
N SER A 71 6.03 -27.44 -13.61
CA SER A 71 5.48 -27.80 -14.91
C SER A 71 5.30 -26.54 -15.78
N HIS A 72 6.33 -26.16 -16.54
CA HIS A 72 6.23 -25.31 -17.75
C HIS A 72 5.45 -23.98 -17.66
N LEU A 73 5.28 -23.37 -16.49
CA LEU A 73 4.62 -22.06 -16.39
C LEU A 73 5.54 -20.95 -16.90
N SER A 74 4.97 -20.03 -17.68
CA SER A 74 5.68 -18.81 -18.09
C SER A 74 5.92 -17.88 -16.88
N VAL A 75 6.84 -16.94 -17.05
CA VAL A 75 7.13 -15.89 -16.04
C VAL A 75 5.86 -15.08 -15.75
N GLN A 76 5.04 -14.82 -16.78
CA GLN A 76 3.79 -14.10 -16.67
C GLN A 76 2.77 -14.87 -15.82
N SER A 77 2.58 -16.16 -16.08
CA SER A 77 1.67 -17.01 -15.30
C SER A 77 2.13 -17.15 -13.86
N THR A 78 3.44 -17.27 -13.64
CA THR A 78 4.04 -17.29 -12.30
C THR A 78 3.74 -16.00 -11.53
N ARG A 79 3.96 -14.84 -12.15
CA ARG A 79 3.68 -13.54 -11.54
C ARG A 79 2.20 -13.40 -11.19
N ALA A 80 1.31 -13.73 -12.14
CA ALA A 80 -0.12 -13.66 -11.92
C ALA A 80 -0.55 -14.53 -10.74
N LEU A 81 -0.05 -15.76 -10.65
CA LEU A 81 -0.37 -16.68 -9.56
C LEU A 81 0.12 -16.17 -8.20
N MET A 82 1.34 -15.61 -8.13
CA MET A 82 1.84 -14.99 -6.89
C MET A 82 0.98 -13.81 -6.46
N CYS A 83 0.57 -12.95 -7.40
CA CYS A 83 -0.30 -11.81 -7.11
C CYS A 83 -1.67 -12.27 -6.61
N VAL A 84 -2.33 -13.18 -7.33
CA VAL A 84 -3.65 -13.72 -6.95
C VAL A 84 -3.59 -14.42 -5.60
N GLY A 85 -2.56 -15.23 -5.34
CA GLY A 85 -2.37 -15.88 -4.05
C GLY A 85 -2.19 -14.87 -2.90
N ALA A 86 -1.39 -13.82 -3.11
CA ALA A 86 -1.22 -12.75 -2.12
C ALA A 86 -2.52 -11.96 -1.89
N TRP A 87 -3.25 -11.63 -2.95
CA TRP A 87 -4.52 -10.89 -2.87
C TRP A 87 -5.63 -11.70 -2.23
N SER A 88 -5.72 -13.00 -2.52
CA SER A 88 -6.67 -13.93 -1.88
C SER A 88 -6.42 -13.99 -0.37
N LEU A 89 -5.16 -14.10 0.07
CA LEU A 89 -4.82 -14.06 1.51
C LEU A 89 -5.19 -12.73 2.19
N LEU A 90 -5.22 -11.63 1.44
CA LEU A 90 -5.67 -10.32 1.92
C LEU A 90 -7.19 -10.11 1.79
N GLY A 91 -7.93 -11.12 1.28
CA GLY A 91 -9.38 -11.05 1.09
C GLY A 91 -9.82 -10.18 -0.11
N TYR A 92 -8.90 -9.82 -1.01
CA TYR A 92 -9.20 -9.01 -2.19
C TYR A 92 -9.73 -9.83 -3.37
N VAL A 93 -9.57 -11.15 -3.36
CA VAL A 93 -10.16 -12.07 -4.33
C VAL A 93 -11.17 -12.94 -3.59
N LYS A 94 -12.44 -12.91 -4.00
CA LYS A 94 -13.49 -13.76 -3.45
C LYS A 94 -13.71 -14.95 -4.38
N ASP A 95 -14.22 -16.06 -3.86
CA ASP A 95 -14.46 -17.29 -4.65
C ASP A 95 -15.42 -17.07 -5.84
N LYS A 96 -16.23 -16.01 -5.79
CA LYS A 96 -17.14 -15.59 -6.85
C LYS A 96 -16.48 -14.77 -7.97
N ASP A 97 -15.23 -14.33 -7.78
CA ASP A 97 -14.46 -13.52 -8.73
C ASP A 97 -13.54 -14.40 -9.62
N ILE A 98 -13.60 -15.72 -9.44
CA ILE A 98 -12.88 -16.77 -10.20
C ILE A 98 -13.89 -17.53 -11.04
#